data_AF-A6WZ53-F1
#
_entry.id   AF-A6WZ53-F1
#
_cell.length_a   1.000
_cell.length_b   1.000
_cell.length_c   1.000
_cell.angle_alpha   90.00
_cell.angle_beta   90.00
_cell.angle_gamma   90.00
#
_symmetry.space_group_name_H-M   'P 1'
#
loop_
_entity.id
_entity.type
_entity.pdbx_description
1 polymer ?
#
loop_
_entity_poly.entity_id
_entity_poly.type
_entity_poly.pdbx_seq_one_letter_code
_entity_poly.pdbx_strand_id
1 'polypeptide(L)'
;MAYFALTTTIPSKSGFVWFTVEVPEETLDDLHERISEDGSLICTRLTTTATGPHSRQIISREDVIVGLNAIITITPLHMELHEAES
;
A
#
# COMPACT_ATOMS: atom_id res chain seq x y z
N MET A 1 -4.83 7.22 -10.75
CA MET A 1 -4.66 6.43 -9.52
C MET A 1 -3.24 5.88 -9.48
N ALA A 2 -2.55 6.10 -8.36
CA ALA A 2 -1.17 5.66 -8.15
C ALA A 2 -1.13 4.46 -7.17
N TYR A 3 -0.15 3.57 -7.37
CA TYR A 3 0.10 2.44 -6.49
C TYR A 3 1.35 2.68 -5.67
N PHE A 4 1.25 2.49 -4.36
CA PHE A 4 2.36 2.66 -3.43
C PHE A 4 2.62 1.35 -2.68
N ALA A 5 3.89 1.11 -2.36
CA ALA A 5 4.23 0.11 -1.37
C ALA A 5 4.22 0.75 0.01
N LEU A 6 3.51 0.10 0.93
CA LEU A 6 3.40 0.55 2.29
C LEU A 6 4.10 -0.47 3.21
N THR A 7 5.07 0.03 3.95
CA THR A 7 5.71 -0.70 5.04
C THR A 7 5.16 -0.15 6.34
N THR A 8 4.40 -0.96 7.07
CA THR A 8 4.09 -0.63 8.46
C THR A 8 5.09 -1.31 9.37
N THR A 9 5.65 -0.54 10.28
CA THR A 9 6.26 -1.07 11.49
C THR A 9 5.17 -1.10 12.53
N ILE A 10 4.42 -2.21 12.60
CA ILE A 10 3.60 -2.47 13.77
C ILE A 10 4.60 -2.91 14.86
N PRO A 11 4.76 -2.17 15.96
CA PRO A 11 5.52 -2.67 17.10
C PRO A 11 4.80 -3.89 17.68
N SER A 12 5.12 -5.06 17.14
CA SER A 12 4.59 -6.37 17.50
C SER A 12 5.76 -7.33 17.68
N LYS A 13 5.53 -8.42 18.42
CA LYS A 13 6.55 -9.47 18.62
C LYS A 13 7.04 -10.11 17.31
N SER A 14 6.31 -9.92 16.21
CA SER A 14 6.50 -10.59 14.92
C SER A 14 7.21 -9.75 13.83
N GLY A 15 7.54 -8.48 14.08
CA GLY A 15 8.33 -7.65 13.16
C GLY A 15 7.51 -6.77 12.20
N PHE A 16 8.03 -6.57 10.98
CA PHE A 16 7.52 -5.64 9.97
C PHE A 16 6.53 -6.31 9.02
N VAL A 17 5.48 -5.59 8.61
CA VAL A 17 4.53 -6.06 7.57
C VAL A 17 4.63 -5.14 6.36
N TRP A 18 4.90 -5.76 5.20
CA TRP A 18 4.98 -5.08 3.92
C TRP A 18 3.83 -5.50 3.02
N PHE A 19 3.10 -4.54 2.47
CA PHE A 19 2.05 -4.81 1.49
C PHE A 19 1.86 -3.64 0.53
N THR A 20 1.36 -3.95 -0.66
CA THR A 20 1.00 -2.94 -1.66
C THR A 20 -0.36 -2.35 -1.32
N VAL A 21 -0.49 -1.04 -1.49
CA VAL A 21 -1.74 -0.32 -1.35
C VAL A 21 -2.04 0.49 -2.60
N GLU A 22 -3.33 0.59 -2.88
CA GLU A 22 -3.90 1.55 -3.82
C GLU A 22 -4.54 2.68 -3.00
N VAL A 23 -4.22 3.91 -3.39
CA VAL A 23 -4.74 5.12 -2.75
C VAL A 23 -5.29 6.06 -3.82
N PRO A 24 -6.27 6.92 -3.48
CA PRO A 24 -6.87 7.82 -4.46
C PRO A 24 -5.96 9.00 -4.87
N GLU A 25 -4.85 9.25 -4.16
CA GLU A 25 -3.91 10.35 -4.45
C GLU A 25 -3.05 10.09 -5.70
N GLU A 26 -2.65 11.19 -6.34
CA GLU A 26 -1.76 11.15 -7.50
C GLU A 26 -0.28 11.25 -7.12
N THR A 27 0.03 11.91 -6.01
CA THR A 27 1.41 12.14 -5.57
C THR A 27 1.66 11.66 -4.13
N LEU A 28 2.93 11.43 -3.79
CA LEU A 28 3.32 11.13 -2.41
C LEU A 28 3.08 12.32 -1.48
N ASP A 29 3.28 13.55 -1.96
CA ASP A 29 3.17 14.75 -1.14
C ASP A 29 1.72 14.94 -0.66
N ASP A 30 0.74 14.79 -1.57
CA ASP A 30 -0.69 14.84 -1.23
C ASP A 30 -1.06 13.77 -0.20
N LEU A 31 -0.49 12.57 -0.35
CA LEU A 31 -0.71 11.45 0.56
C LEU A 31 -0.12 11.74 1.95
N HIS A 32 1.07 12.33 2.00
CA HIS A 32 1.71 12.75 3.25
C HIS A 32 0.93 13.85 3.97
N GLU A 33 0.43 14.84 3.23
CA GLU A 33 -0.40 15.92 3.77
C GLU A 33 -1.69 15.35 4.39
N ARG A 34 -2.43 14.54 3.64
CA ARG A 34 -3.67 13.90 4.14
C ARG A 34 -3.43 13.06 5.39
N ILE A 35 -2.39 12.21 5.38
CA ILE A 35 -2.06 11.38 6.53
C ILE A 35 -1.73 12.25 7.75
N SER A 36 -1.00 13.35 7.56
CA SER A 36 -0.66 14.28 8.63
C SER A 36 -1.89 14.98 9.23
N GLU A 37 -2.92 15.24 8.42
CA GLU A 37 -4.15 15.89 8.87
C GLU A 37 -5.11 14.92 9.57
N ASP A 38 -5.38 13.76 8.95
CA ASP A 38 -6.41 12.82 9.39
C ASP A 38 -5.93 11.85 10.49
N GLY A 39 -4.61 11.71 10.68
CA GLY A 39 -4.05 10.74 11.62
C GLY A 39 -4.14 9.28 11.14
N SER A 40 -4.74 9.05 9.96
CA SER A 40 -4.97 7.72 9.41
C SER A 40 -5.12 7.76 7.89
N LEU A 41 -4.98 6.59 7.27
CA LEU A 41 -5.08 6.36 5.84
C LEU A 41 -6.13 5.30 5.56
N ILE A 42 -7.19 5.64 4.83
CA ILE A 42 -8.09 4.66 4.25
C ILE A 42 -7.53 4.28 2.87
N CYS A 43 -7.25 3.00 2.64
CA CYS A 43 -6.67 2.53 1.39
C CYS A 43 -7.13 1.11 1.04
N THR A 44 -6.89 0.71 -0.19
CA THR A 44 -7.17 -0.66 -0.65
C THR A 44 -5.88 -1.46 -0.62
N ARG A 45 -5.80 -2.46 0.24
CA ARG A 45 -4.69 -3.42 0.26
C ARG A 45 -4.81 -4.35 -0.94
N LEU A 46 -3.71 -4.53 -1.66
CA LEU A 46 -3.61 -5.46 -2.77
C LEU A 46 -2.88 -6.73 -2.34
N THR A 47 -3.54 -7.89 -2.48
CA THR A 47 -2.86 -9.18 -2.41
C THR A 47 -2.42 -9.56 -3.81
N THR A 48 -1.13 -9.81 -4.01
CA THR A 48 -0.56 -10.05 -5.34
C THR A 48 0.24 -11.34 -5.39
N THR A 49 0.26 -11.99 -6.55
CA THR A 49 1.21 -13.08 -6.86
C THR A 49 2.22 -12.62 -7.92
N ALA A 50 3.44 -13.17 -7.88
CA ALA A 50 4.47 -12.85 -8.86
C ALA A 50 4.16 -13.55 -10.19
N THR A 51 4.15 -12.78 -11.28
CA THR A 51 3.97 -13.27 -12.66
C THR A 51 5.22 -13.06 -13.52
N GLY A 52 6.18 -12.26 -13.05
CA GLY A 52 7.48 -12.07 -13.67
C GLY A 52 8.44 -11.26 -12.78
N PRO A 53 9.65 -10.93 -13.28
CA PRO A 53 10.69 -10.21 -12.51
C PRO A 53 10.24 -8.84 -11.99
N HIS A 54 9.34 -8.16 -12.72
CA HIS A 54 8.82 -6.83 -12.37
C HIS A 54 7.29 -6.75 -12.52
N SER A 55 6.62 -7.90 -12.58
CA SER A 55 5.19 -8.02 -12.87
C SER A 55 4.51 -8.86 -11.80
N ARG A 56 3.36 -8.38 -11.35
CA ARG A 56 2.51 -9.07 -10.38
C ARG A 56 1.06 -9.04 -10.80
N GLN A 57 0.34 -10.11 -10.51
CA GLN A 57 -1.11 -10.19 -10.69
C GLN A 57 -1.83 -9.95 -9.37
N ILE A 58 -2.88 -9.13 -9.40
CA ILE A 58 -3.74 -8.85 -8.25
C ILE A 58 -4.71 -10.02 -8.06
N ILE A 59 -4.66 -10.64 -6.89
CA ILE A 59 -5.51 -11.77 -6.48
C ILE A 59 -6.76 -11.26 -5.74
N SER A 60 -6.58 -10.27 -4.87
CA SER A 60 -7.68 -9.70 -4.09
C SER A 60 -7.41 -8.25 -3.70
N ARG A 61 -8.51 -7.56 -3.39
CA ARG A 61 -8.58 -6.20 -2.89
C ARG A 61 -9.35 -6.18 -1.58
N GLU A 62 -8.84 -5.46 -0.61
CA GLU A 62 -9.45 -5.35 0.72
C GLU A 62 -9.32 -3.91 1.20
N ASP A 63 -10.43 -3.28 1.59
CA ASP A 63 -10.39 -1.96 2.20
C ASP A 63 -9.84 -2.04 3.62
N VAL A 64 -8.82 -1.23 3.90
CA VAL A 64 -8.12 -1.21 5.18
C VAL A 64 -7.90 0.21 5.68
N ILE A 65 -7.75 0.35 6.99
CA ILE A 65 -7.39 1.61 7.65
C ILE A 65 -6.01 1.44 8.27
N VAL A 66 -5.08 2.32 7.92
CA VAL A 66 -3.72 2.37 8.48
C VAL A 66 -3.60 3.61 9.37
N GLY A 67 -3.45 3.41 10.68
CA GLY A 67 -3.29 4.51 11.64
C GLY A 67 -1.83 4.90 11.90
N LEU A 68 -1.57 6.20 12.13
CA LEU A 68 -0.23 6.76 12.37
C LEU A 68 0.41 6.39 13.71
N ASN A 69 -0.29 5.67 14.60
CA ASN A 69 0.34 5.15 15.83
C ASN A 69 1.41 4.08 15.53
N ALA A 70 1.59 3.69 14.27
CA ALA A 70 2.68 2.88 13.75
C ALA A 70 3.68 3.74 12.95
N ILE A 71 4.97 3.36 12.94
CA ILE A 71 5.93 3.97 12.02
C ILE A 71 5.61 3.46 10.61
N ILE A 72 5.20 4.34 9.71
CA ILE A 72 4.83 3.99 8.34
C ILE A 72 5.88 4.54 7.38
N THR A 73 6.30 3.73 6.43
CA THR A 73 7.10 4.17 5.27
C THR A 73 6.30 3.89 4.01
N ILE A 74 6.12 4.93 3.19
CA ILE A 74 5.42 4.87 1.91
C ILE A 74 6.43 5.14 0.81
N THR A 75 6.45 4.31 -0.22
CA THR A 75 7.35 4.44 -1.37
C THR A 75 6.60 4.19 -2.67
N PRO A 76 6.97 4.86 -3.78
CA PRO A 76 6.48 4.52 -5.11
C PRO A 76 6.74 3.05 -5.42
N LEU A 77 5.79 2.41 -6.09
CA LEU A 77 5.94 1.04 -6.56
C LEU A 77 6.47 1.02 -7.99
N HIS A 78 7.68 0.48 -8.19
CA HIS A 78 8.26 0.22 -9.51
C HIS A 78 7.96 -1.21 -9.97
N MET A 79 6.69 -1.61 -9.97
CA MET A 79 6.22 -2.92 -10.46
C MET A 79 4.97 -2.74 -11.30
N GLU A 80 4.85 -3.54 -12.36
CA GLU A 80 3.64 -3.64 -13.17
C GLU A 80 2.60 -4.50 -12.44
N LEU A 81 1.38 -3.98 -12.31
CA LEU A 81 0.25 -4.68 -11.70
C LEU A 81 -0.76 -5.02 -12.78
N HIS A 82 -1.14 -6.30 -12.85
CA HIS A 82 -2.16 -6.80 -13.77
C HIS A 82 -3.39 -7.26 -12.99
N GLU A 83 -4.56 -7.00 -13.55
CA GLU A 83 -5.81 -7.61 -13.07
C GLU A 83 -5.80 -9.11 -13.31
N ALA A 84 -6.57 -9.85 -12.50
CA ALA A 84 -6.93 -11.20 -12.87
C ALA A 84 -7.81 -11.16 -14.12
N GLU A 85 -7.44 -11.91 -15.17
CA GLU A 85 -8.32 -12.11 -16.32
C GLU A 85 -9.55 -12.88 -15.84
N SER A 86 -10.73 -12.24 -15.98
CA SER A 86 -12.04 -12.76 -15.60
C SER A 86 -12.59 -13.75 -16.61
#